data_AF-A0A6I2LWU9-F1
#
_entry.id   AF-A0A6I2LWU9-F1
#
_cell.length_a   1.000
_cell.length_b   1.000
_cell.length_c   1.000
_cell.angle_alpha   90.00
_cell.angle_beta   90.00
_cell.angle_gamma   90.00
#
_symmetry.space_group_name_H-M   'P 1'
#
loop_
_entity.id
_entity.type
_entity.pdbx_description
1 polymer ?
#
loop_
_entity_poly.entity_id
_entity_poly.type
_entity_poly.pdbx_seq_one_letter_code
_entity_poly.pdbx_strand_id
1 'polypeptide(L)'
;MPFLPPSAPAPVTDRGPRRPRLLVRAARAGLAHWRRELDLPRLLMTGLLPPPGAALARLEAEEERLDEARRARAADYGLERHLAVLIALLAERAALAAFREGRAAS
;
A
#
# COMPACT_ATOMS: atom_id res chain seq x y z
N MET A 1 -13.99 45.52 21.59
CA MET A 1 -12.89 44.56 21.36
C MET A 1 -13.36 43.56 20.31
N PRO A 2 -12.84 43.57 19.07
CA PRO A 2 -13.24 42.58 18.08
C PRO A 2 -12.53 41.25 18.35
N PHE A 3 -13.29 40.15 18.34
CA PHE A 3 -12.78 38.80 18.41
C PHE A 3 -12.13 38.43 17.07
N LEU A 4 -10.80 38.23 17.06
CA LEU A 4 -10.07 37.75 15.90
C LEU A 4 -10.20 36.21 15.84
N PRO A 5 -10.75 35.62 14.77
CA PRO A 5 -10.82 34.15 14.66
C PRO A 5 -9.41 33.55 14.56
N PRO A 6 -9.20 32.30 15.03
CA PRO A 6 -7.91 31.65 14.94
C PRO A 6 -7.48 31.53 13.48
N SER A 7 -6.27 32.01 13.15
CA SER A 7 -5.67 31.83 11.83
C SER A 7 -5.74 30.37 11.42
N ALA A 8 -6.41 30.09 10.31
CA ALA A 8 -6.41 28.77 9.70
C ALA A 8 -4.96 28.31 9.46
N PRO A 9 -4.61 27.04 9.72
CA PRO A 9 -3.27 26.54 9.43
C PRO A 9 -3.03 26.66 7.92
N ALA A 10 -1.85 27.17 7.54
CA ALA A 10 -1.44 27.25 6.15
C ALA A 10 -1.53 25.86 5.49
N PRO A 11 -1.94 25.77 4.21
CA PRO A 11 -1.99 24.49 3.51
C PRO A 11 -0.58 23.90 3.46
N VAL A 12 -0.38 22.75 4.12
CA VAL A 12 0.81 21.92 3.94
C VAL A 12 0.74 21.39 2.51
N THR A 13 1.53 21.99 1.63
CA THR A 13 1.61 21.59 0.22
C THR A 13 2.50 20.35 0.11
N ASP A 14 1.90 19.17 0.16
CA ASP A 14 2.57 17.94 -0.28
C ASP A 14 2.67 17.95 -1.81
N ARG A 15 3.71 18.61 -2.33
CA ARG A 15 3.97 18.70 -3.78
C ARG A 15 4.54 17.38 -4.29
N GLY A 16 3.62 16.53 -4.74
CA GLY A 16 3.83 15.39 -5.63
C GLY A 16 3.24 14.09 -5.09
N PRO A 17 2.88 13.12 -5.95
CA PRO A 17 2.48 11.76 -5.54
C PRO A 17 3.71 11.00 -5.05
N ARG A 18 4.30 11.46 -3.95
CA ARG A 18 5.33 10.72 -3.23
C ARG A 18 4.58 9.89 -2.21
N ARG A 19 4.51 8.58 -2.42
CA ARG A 19 4.16 7.64 -1.35
C ARG A 19 4.95 8.07 -0.11
N PRO A 20 4.30 8.48 0.98
CA PRO A 20 4.98 9.03 2.14
C PRO A 20 6.09 8.06 2.55
N ARG A 21 7.34 8.53 2.61
CA ARG A 21 8.50 7.65 2.88
C ARG A 21 8.31 6.81 4.15
N LEU A 22 7.50 7.31 5.08
CA LEU A 22 7.06 6.62 6.28
C LEU A 22 6.21 5.36 6.01
N LEU A 23 5.20 5.43 5.13
CA LEU A 23 4.33 4.28 4.81
C LEU A 23 5.13 3.15 4.17
N VAL A 24 6.02 3.50 3.23
CA VAL A 24 6.89 2.51 2.59
C VAL A 24 7.86 1.90 3.60
N ARG A 25 8.40 2.68 4.56
CA ARG A 25 9.24 2.16 5.64
C ARG A 25 8.46 1.22 6.57
N ALA A 26 7.25 1.58 6.97
CA ALA A 26 6.39 0.75 7.79
C ALA A 26 6.03 -0.57 7.07
N ALA A 27 5.68 -0.49 5.77
CA ALA A 27 5.42 -1.67 4.96
C ALA A 27 6.66 -2.59 4.86
N ARG A 28 7.86 -2.03 4.71
CA ARG A 28 9.09 -2.84 4.73
C ARG A 28 9.30 -3.57 6.06
N ALA A 29 9.02 -2.93 7.19
CA ALA A 29 9.07 -3.61 8.49
C ALA A 29 7.99 -4.71 8.60
N GLY A 30 6.81 -4.46 8.04
CA GLY A 30 5.71 -5.43 7.98
C GLY A 30 6.02 -6.69 7.16
N LEU A 31 6.94 -6.64 6.19
CA LEU A 31 7.36 -7.81 5.41
C LEU A 31 7.87 -8.97 6.28
N ALA A 32 8.47 -8.68 7.44
CA ALA A 32 8.97 -9.72 8.36
C ALA A 32 7.85 -10.65 8.89
N HIS A 33 6.60 -10.19 8.86
CA HIS A 33 5.44 -10.93 9.37
C HIS A 33 4.48 -11.36 8.24
N TRP A 34 4.79 -11.03 6.99
CA TRP A 34 3.93 -11.30 5.85
C TRP A 34 4.08 -12.74 5.36
N ARG A 35 2.95 -13.47 5.31
CA ARG A 35 2.86 -14.84 4.83
C ARG A 35 2.02 -14.86 3.56
N ARG A 36 2.67 -14.87 2.41
CA ARG A 36 2.03 -14.77 1.08
C ARG A 36 0.86 -15.74 0.93
N GLU A 37 1.01 -16.97 1.40
CA GLU A 37 0.03 -18.05 1.26
C GLU A 37 -1.26 -17.82 2.04
N LEU A 38 -1.20 -17.05 3.14
CA LEU A 38 -2.35 -16.78 4.01
C LEU A 38 -2.89 -15.37 3.84
N ASP A 39 -1.99 -14.39 3.78
CA ASP A 39 -2.34 -12.98 3.84
C ASP A 39 -2.80 -12.46 2.48
N LEU A 40 -2.23 -12.95 1.38
CA LEU A 40 -2.61 -12.49 0.03
C LEU A 40 -4.05 -12.91 -0.32
N PRO A 41 -4.48 -14.18 -0.16
CA PRO A 41 -5.87 -14.56 -0.42
C PRO A 41 -6.85 -13.83 0.49
N ARG A 42 -6.51 -13.64 1.78
CA ARG A 42 -7.33 -12.89 2.74
C ARG A 42 -7.48 -11.42 2.33
N LEU A 43 -6.37 -10.77 1.95
CA LEU A 43 -6.37 -9.37 1.52
C LEU A 43 -7.18 -9.16 0.23
N LEU A 44 -7.07 -10.09 -0.72
CA LEU A 44 -7.80 -10.04 -1.99
C LEU A 44 -9.22 -10.61 -1.91
N MET A 45 -9.59 -11.18 -0.76
CA MET A 45 -10.85 -11.91 -0.55
C MET A 45 -11.03 -13.02 -1.60
N THR A 46 -9.97 -13.75 -1.91
CA THR A 46 -9.97 -14.89 -2.85
C THR A 46 -9.75 -16.19 -2.07
N GLY A 47 -10.38 -17.28 -2.50
CA GLY A 47 -10.17 -18.61 -1.91
C GLY A 47 -8.91 -19.33 -2.41
N LEU A 48 -8.25 -18.78 -3.44
CA LEU A 48 -7.07 -19.35 -4.09
C LEU A 48 -5.89 -18.40 -3.99
N LEU A 49 -4.70 -18.96 -3.88
CA LEU A 49 -3.43 -18.23 -3.93
C LEU A 49 -3.08 -17.91 -5.39
N PRO A 50 -3.02 -16.62 -5.79
CA PRO A 50 -2.63 -16.26 -7.15
C PRO A 50 -1.19 -16.67 -7.46
N PRO A 51 -0.85 -16.96 -8.72
CA PRO A 51 0.54 -17.06 -9.15
C PRO A 51 1.33 -15.78 -8.86
N PRO A 52 2.67 -15.86 -8.68
CA PRO A 52 3.50 -14.69 -8.45
C PRO A 52 3.27 -13.60 -9.52
N GLY A 53 2.96 -12.38 -9.06
CA GLY A 53 2.76 -11.23 -9.94
C GLY A 53 1.35 -11.09 -10.52
N ALA A 54 0.51 -12.13 -10.47
CA ALA A 54 -0.86 -12.07 -10.98
C ALA A 54 -1.75 -11.07 -10.20
N ALA A 55 -1.41 -10.81 -8.93
CA ALA A 55 -2.13 -9.87 -8.08
C ALA A 55 -1.69 -8.41 -8.25
N LEU A 56 -0.58 -8.12 -8.96
CA LEU A 56 0.05 -6.79 -8.95
C LEU A 56 -0.89 -5.68 -9.44
N ALA A 57 -1.52 -5.86 -10.60
CA ALA A 57 -2.41 -4.84 -11.17
C ALA A 57 -3.56 -4.48 -10.21
N ARG A 58 -4.14 -5.48 -9.54
CA ARG A 58 -5.21 -5.27 -8.56
C ARG A 58 -4.72 -4.56 -7.30
N LEU A 59 -3.53 -4.93 -6.82
CA LEU A 59 -2.91 -4.28 -5.66
C LEU A 59 -2.50 -2.83 -5.96
N GLU A 60 -2.05 -2.53 -7.19
CA GLU A 60 -1.70 -1.18 -7.62
C GLU A 60 -2.93 -0.28 -7.69
N ALA A 61 -4.03 -0.77 -8.27
CA ALA A 61 -5.30 -0.04 -8.29
C ALA A 61 -5.85 0.24 -6.88
N GLU A 62 -5.75 -0.73 -5.96
CA GLU A 62 -6.20 -0.53 -4.58
C GLU A 62 -5.29 0.43 -3.81
N GLU A 63 -3.98 0.43 -4.07
CA GLU A 63 -3.06 1.40 -3.47
C GLU A 63 -3.36 2.83 -3.93
N GLU A 64 -3.62 3.01 -5.22
CA GLU A 64 -4.00 4.31 -5.77
C GLU A 64 -5.28 4.85 -5.13
N ARG A 65 -6.32 4.00 -5.01
CA ARG A 65 -7.57 4.33 -4.33
C ARG A 65 -7.35 4.74 -2.87
N LEU A 66 -6.47 4.03 -2.15
CA LEU A 66 -6.18 4.32 -0.74
C LEU A 66 -5.32 5.58 -0.56
N ASP A 67 -4.44 5.90 -1.51
CA ASP A 67 -3.69 7.15 -1.48
C ASP A 67 -4.59 8.35 -1.81
N GLU A 68 -5.54 8.19 -2.73
CA GLU A 68 -6.61 9.18 -2.96
C GLU A 68 -7.42 9.45 -1.69
N ALA A 69 -7.93 8.40 -1.05
CA ALA A 69 -8.67 8.52 0.22
C ALA A 69 -7.82 9.20 1.31
N ARG A 70 -6.54 8.86 1.44
CA ARG A 70 -5.59 9.49 2.37
C ARG A 70 -5.46 10.99 2.09
N ARG A 71 -5.24 11.37 0.82
CA ARG A 71 -5.07 12.78 0.41
C ARG A 71 -6.34 13.60 0.63
N ALA A 72 -7.50 13.00 0.39
CA ALA A 72 -8.81 13.60 0.63
C ALA A 72 -9.21 13.66 2.11
N ARG A 73 -8.43 13.02 3.01
CA ARG A 73 -8.81 12.79 4.42
C ARG A 73 -10.20 12.17 4.55
N ALA A 74 -10.49 11.21 3.66
CA ALA A 74 -11.79 10.57 3.59
C ALA A 74 -12.09 9.80 4.90
N ALA A 75 -13.37 9.77 5.29
CA ALA A 75 -13.79 9.13 6.55
C ALA A 75 -13.62 7.60 6.54
N ASP A 76 -13.57 7.00 5.35
CA ASP A 76 -13.36 5.57 5.12
C ASP A 76 -11.87 5.20 4.92
N TYR A 77 -10.95 6.16 5.05
CA TYR A 77 -9.53 5.88 4.92
C TYR A 77 -9.02 4.99 6.07
N GLY A 78 -8.62 3.76 5.72
CA GLY A 78 -8.00 2.81 6.64
C GLY A 78 -6.49 2.72 6.46
N LEU A 79 -5.71 3.23 7.43
CA LEU A 79 -4.25 3.11 7.44
C LEU A 79 -3.78 1.65 7.42
N GLU A 80 -4.40 0.78 8.22
CA GLU A 80 -4.03 -0.64 8.29
C GLU A 80 -4.18 -1.32 6.94
N ARG A 81 -5.28 -1.05 6.23
CA ARG A 81 -5.53 -1.57 4.89
C ARG A 81 -4.50 -1.06 3.88
N HIS A 82 -4.14 0.23 3.95
CA HIS A 82 -3.10 0.80 3.10
C HIS A 82 -1.75 0.11 3.35
N LEU A 83 -1.35 -0.07 4.61
CA LEU A 83 -0.13 -0.79 4.95
C LEU A 83 -0.16 -2.24 4.43
N ALA A 84 -1.27 -2.96 4.62
CA ALA A 84 -1.41 -4.34 4.11
C ALA A 84 -1.22 -4.41 2.59
N VAL A 85 -1.80 -3.47 1.82
CA VAL A 85 -1.63 -3.39 0.36
C VAL A 85 -0.18 -3.07 -0.03
N LEU A 86 0.48 -2.16 0.67
CA LEU A 86 1.90 -1.86 0.40
C LEU A 86 2.82 -3.03 0.72
N ILE A 87 2.58 -3.75 1.82
CA ILE A 87 3.32 -4.97 2.17
C ILE A 87 3.13 -6.01 1.06
N ALA A 88 1.88 -6.24 0.64
CA ALA A 88 1.55 -7.17 -0.45
C ALA A 88 2.22 -6.79 -1.77
N LEU A 89 2.25 -5.51 -2.15
CA LEU A 89 2.94 -5.04 -3.35
C LEU A 89 4.44 -5.33 -3.32
N LEU A 90 5.09 -5.05 -2.19
CA LEU A 90 6.52 -5.32 -2.04
C LEU A 90 6.80 -6.83 -2.09
N ALA A 91 5.98 -7.63 -1.40
CA ALA A 91 6.10 -9.08 -1.39
C ALA A 91 5.86 -9.69 -2.78
N GLU A 92 4.83 -9.26 -3.50
CA GLU A 92 4.52 -9.78 -4.84
C GLU A 92 5.59 -9.40 -5.88
N ARG A 93 6.18 -8.20 -5.78
CA ARG A 93 7.30 -7.82 -6.65
C ARG A 93 8.53 -8.69 -6.40
N ALA A 94 8.84 -8.99 -5.15
CA ALA A 94 9.93 -9.89 -4.79
C ALA A 94 9.65 -11.34 -5.25
N ALA A 95 8.42 -11.84 -5.04
CA ALA A 95 8.01 -13.17 -5.48
C ALA A 95 8.09 -13.32 -7.01
N LEU A 96 7.68 -12.30 -7.76
CA LEU A 96 7.79 -12.29 -9.22
C LEU A 96 9.25 -12.29 -9.70
N ALA A 97 10.14 -11.55 -9.04
CA ALA A 97 11.56 -11.54 -9.37
C ALA A 97 12.16 -12.95 -9.16
N ALA A 98 11.96 -13.54 -7.98
CA ALA A 98 12.43 -14.89 -7.67
C ALA A 98 11.86 -15.95 -8.63
N PHE A 99 10.58 -15.84 -9.00
CA PHE A 99 9.95 -16.74 -9.96
C PHE A 99 10.57 -16.64 -11.37
N ARG A 100 10.97 -15.44 -11.79
CA ARG A 100 11.64 -15.21 -13.09
C ARG A 100 13.05 -15.79 -13.08
N GLU A 101 13.80 -15.62 -12.00
CA GLU A 101 15.15 -16.16 -11.83
C GLU A 101 15.15 -17.69 -11.87
N GLY A 102 14.23 -18.35 -11.16
CA GLY A 102 14.12 -19.81 -11.17
C GLY A 102 13.80 -20.38 -12.55
N ARG A 103 13.01 -19.67 -13.37
CA ARG A 103 12.73 -20.06 -14.76
C ARG A 103 13.89 -19.83 -15.72
N ALA A 104 14.81 -18.92 -15.42
CA ALA A 104 15.97 -18.64 -16.26
C ALA A 104 17.14 -19.62 -15.99
N ALA A 105 17.16 -20.23 -14.80
CA ALA A 105 18.16 -21.20 -14.38
C ALA A 105 17.78 -22.67 -14.69
N SER A 106 16.60 -22.90 -15.26
CA SER A 106 16.08 -24.22 -15.68
C SER A 106 16.08 -24.35 -17.20
#